data_AF-A0A951E0G9-F1
#
_entry.id   AF-A0A951E0G9-F1
#
_cell.length_a   1.000
_cell.length_b   1.000
_cell.length_c   1.000
_cell.angle_alpha   90.00
_cell.angle_beta   90.00
_cell.angle_gamma   90.00
#
_symmetry.space_group_name_H-M   'P 1'
#
loop_
_entity.id
_entity.type
_entity.pdbx_description
1 polymer ?
#
loop_
_entity_poly.entity_id
_entity_poly.type
_entity_poly.pdbx_seq_one_letter_code
_entity_poly.pdbx_strand_id
1 'polypeptide(L)'
;MIVEIELTLVSIIQGVALTVLIENSRDAITELKFSQWPYVLAGLLVIFIFWSRAVLHIVTVIRWPLEFGHNFLYIGCALIEAVTFAQLSKPSNWFGFGAVFIAAGWMLFFYDLRLIHARQRDSVGEAANRLYARVQRDQRINLALLLPGVFVLNLLCAI
;
A
#
# COMPACT_ATOMS: atom_id res chain seq x y z
N MET A 1 9.73 0.74 -21.19
CA MET A 1 8.33 1.10 -21.53
C MET A 1 7.30 0.69 -20.48
N ILE A 2 7.03 -0.60 -20.22
CA ILE A 2 5.95 -0.99 -19.28
C ILE A 2 6.24 -0.55 -17.83
N VAL A 3 7.46 -0.83 -17.35
CA VAL A 3 7.91 -0.40 -16.02
C VAL A 3 7.80 1.12 -15.85
N GLU A 4 8.08 1.89 -16.90
CA GLU A 4 7.98 3.36 -16.86
C GLU A 4 6.52 3.83 -16.76
N ILE A 5 5.60 3.19 -17.47
CA ILE A 5 4.15 3.50 -17.39
C ILE A 5 3.64 3.22 -15.97
N GLU A 6 3.97 2.06 -15.41
CA GLU A 6 3.56 1.67 -14.06
C GLU A 6 4.17 2.58 -12.97
N LEU A 7 5.47 2.91 -13.10
CA LEU A 7 6.14 3.84 -12.19
C LEU A 7 5.54 5.25 -12.29
N THR A 8 5.13 5.67 -13.48
CA THR A 8 4.43 6.95 -13.67
C THR A 8 3.06 6.91 -13.00
N LEU A 9 2.28 5.86 -13.23
CA LEU A 9 0.96 5.68 -12.66
C LEU A 9 1.00 5.68 -11.12
N VAL A 10 1.87 4.86 -10.51
CA VAL A 10 1.98 4.80 -9.04
C VAL A 10 2.44 6.15 -8.46
N SER A 11 3.33 6.86 -9.14
CA SER A 11 3.80 8.17 -8.68
C SER A 11 2.71 9.23 -8.75
N ILE A 12 1.86 9.22 -9.80
CA ILE A 12 0.70 10.11 -9.90
C ILE A 12 -0.29 9.82 -8.77
N ILE A 13 -0.64 8.55 -8.59
CA ILE A 13 -1.61 8.12 -7.56
C ILE A 13 -1.14 8.53 -6.16
N GLN A 14 0.12 8.28 -5.83
CA GLN A 14 0.69 8.64 -4.53
C GLN A 14 0.89 10.15 -4.37
N GLY A 15 1.15 10.87 -5.47
CA GLY A 15 1.12 12.33 -5.50
C GLY A 15 -0.24 12.89 -5.10
N VAL A 16 -1.33 12.32 -5.62
CA VAL A 16 -2.70 12.71 -5.23
C VAL A 16 -2.96 12.43 -3.75
N ALA A 17 -2.58 11.25 -3.26
CA ALA A 17 -2.73 10.91 -1.83
C ALA A 17 -1.96 11.89 -0.92
N LEU A 18 -0.75 12.28 -1.32
CA LEU A 18 0.05 13.28 -0.63
C LEU A 18 -0.61 14.67 -0.63
N THR A 19 -1.20 15.10 -1.75
CA THR A 19 -1.96 16.36 -1.81
C THR A 19 -3.12 16.36 -0.82
N VAL A 20 -3.89 15.27 -0.76
CA VAL A 20 -5.00 15.14 0.21
C VAL A 20 -4.49 15.19 1.65
N LEU A 21 -3.36 14.54 1.94
CA LEU A 21 -2.74 14.61 3.27
C LEU A 21 -2.32 16.05 3.60
N ILE A 22 -1.69 16.77 2.67
CA ILE A 22 -1.26 18.16 2.87
C ILE A 22 -2.47 19.06 3.15
N GLU A 23 -3.54 18.94 2.37
CA GLU A 23 -4.75 19.76 2.54
C GLU A 23 -5.40 19.53 3.90
N ASN A 24 -5.52 18.27 4.33
CA ASN A 24 -6.16 17.91 5.60
C ASN A 24 -5.24 18.05 6.82
N SER A 25 -3.92 18.14 6.63
CA SER A 25 -2.95 18.38 7.71
C SER A 25 -2.57 19.84 7.87
N ARG A 26 -2.97 20.72 6.93
CA ARG A 26 -2.63 22.14 6.94
C ARG A 26 -2.96 22.79 8.29
N ASP A 27 -4.21 22.66 8.74
CA ASP A 27 -4.68 23.28 9.99
C ASP A 27 -3.94 22.71 11.20
N ALA A 28 -3.62 21.41 11.18
CA ALA A 28 -2.86 20.76 12.24
C ALA A 28 -1.43 21.31 12.36
N ILE A 29 -0.80 21.64 11.23
CA ILE A 29 0.57 22.18 11.16
C ILE A 29 0.56 23.67 11.48
N THR A 30 -0.34 24.46 10.88
CA THR A 30 -0.37 25.92 11.04
C THR A 30 -0.84 26.34 12.43
N GLU A 31 -1.79 25.62 13.04
CA GLU A 31 -2.28 25.90 14.38
C GLU A 31 -1.53 25.14 15.48
N LEU A 32 -0.44 24.42 15.13
CA LEU A 32 0.38 23.63 16.05
C LEU A 32 -0.44 22.67 16.93
N LYS A 33 -1.47 22.04 16.36
CA LYS A 33 -2.28 21.03 17.05
C LYS A 33 -1.49 19.74 17.17
N PHE A 34 -0.58 19.68 18.14
CA PHE A 34 0.30 18.52 18.39
C PHE A 34 -0.44 17.19 18.56
N SER A 35 -1.70 17.22 19.00
CA SER A 35 -2.57 16.04 19.08
C SER A 35 -2.81 15.36 17.72
N GLN A 36 -2.77 16.12 16.62
CA GLN A 36 -3.03 15.63 15.26
C GLN A 36 -1.74 15.22 14.52
N TRP A 37 -0.57 15.63 15.00
CA TRP A 37 0.74 15.34 14.37
C TRP A 37 1.03 13.84 14.20
N PRO A 38 0.72 12.96 15.17
CA PRO A 38 0.90 11.52 14.99
C PRO A 38 0.13 10.98 13.78
N TYR A 39 -1.06 11.51 13.48
CA TYR A 39 -1.86 11.09 12.33
C TYR A 39 -1.28 11.58 11.01
N VAL A 40 -0.74 12.80 10.99
CA VAL A 40 -0.03 13.34 9.81
C VAL A 40 1.22 12.51 9.50
N LEU A 41 2.03 12.22 10.52
CA LEU A 41 3.22 11.38 10.38
C LEU A 41 2.86 9.94 9.98
N ALA A 42 1.81 9.37 10.56
CA ALA A 42 1.32 8.05 10.19
C ALA A 42 0.85 8.02 8.73
N GLY A 43 0.10 9.03 8.28
CA GLY A 43 -0.33 9.14 6.88
C GLY A 43 0.86 9.23 5.92
N LEU A 44 1.88 10.00 6.27
CA LEU A 44 3.11 10.10 5.48
C LEU A 44 3.85 8.75 5.41
N LEU A 45 3.93 8.03 6.52
CA LEU A 45 4.52 6.69 6.57
C LEU A 45 3.74 5.69 5.72
N VAL A 46 2.40 5.77 5.72
CA VAL A 46 1.54 4.92 4.89
C VAL A 46 1.86 5.14 3.41
N ILE A 47 1.90 6.40 2.95
CA ILE A 47 2.29 6.76 1.57
C ILE A 47 3.65 6.15 1.21
N PHE A 48 4.67 6.34 2.05
CA PHE A 48 6.01 5.82 1.77
C PHE A 48 6.06 4.29 1.71
N ILE A 49 5.39 3.61 2.64
CA ILE A 49 5.33 2.15 2.66
C ILE A 49 4.61 1.65 1.41
N PHE A 50 3.46 2.21 1.07
CA PHE A 50 2.69 1.80 -0.09
C PHE A 50 3.46 2.03 -1.40
N TRP A 51 4.03 3.23 -1.57
CA TRP A 51 4.85 3.58 -2.73
C TRP A 51 6.07 2.65 -2.86
N SER A 52 6.84 2.44 -1.78
CA SER A 52 8.04 1.59 -1.84
C SER A 52 7.72 0.14 -2.19
N ARG A 53 6.62 -0.41 -1.65
CA ARG A 53 6.13 -1.76 -1.96
C ARG A 53 5.68 -1.87 -3.41
N ALA A 54 4.96 -0.87 -3.91
CA ALA A 54 4.51 -0.84 -5.30
C ALA A 54 5.70 -0.75 -6.28
N VAL A 55 6.71 0.09 -5.99
CA VAL A 55 7.94 0.17 -6.80
C VAL A 55 8.68 -1.17 -6.83
N LEU A 56 8.88 -1.80 -5.67
CA LEU A 56 9.49 -3.13 -5.60
C LEU A 56 8.71 -4.16 -6.42
N HIS A 57 7.38 -4.14 -6.34
CA HIS A 57 6.54 -5.05 -7.09
C HIS A 57 6.65 -4.83 -8.61
N ILE A 58 6.62 -3.57 -9.07
CA ILE A 58 6.77 -3.21 -10.49
C ILE A 58 8.13 -3.68 -11.03
N VAL A 59 9.21 -3.47 -10.28
CA VAL A 59 10.57 -3.82 -10.72
C VAL A 59 10.84 -5.33 -10.68
N THR A 60 10.24 -6.05 -9.74
CA THR A 60 10.54 -7.48 -9.53
C THR A 60 9.57 -8.43 -10.21
N VAL A 61 8.26 -8.12 -10.20
CA VAL A 61 7.21 -9.05 -10.60
C VAL A 61 6.60 -8.66 -11.93
N ILE A 62 6.40 -7.38 -12.26
CA ILE A 62 5.66 -7.01 -13.48
C ILE A 62 6.48 -7.27 -14.75
N ARG A 63 5.96 -8.18 -15.58
CA ARG A 63 6.34 -8.39 -17.00
C ARG A 63 5.05 -8.50 -17.80
N TRP A 64 5.11 -8.13 -19.08
CA TRP A 64 4.02 -8.23 -20.04
C TRP A 64 3.27 -9.57 -19.92
N PRO A 65 1.92 -9.58 -20.01
CA PRO A 65 1.00 -8.46 -20.28
C PRO A 65 0.63 -7.62 -19.03
N LEU A 66 0.17 -6.38 -19.26
CA LEU A 66 -0.37 -5.48 -18.24
C LEU A 66 -1.59 -6.11 -17.56
N GLU A 67 -1.49 -6.42 -16.27
CA GLU A 67 -2.63 -6.95 -15.51
C GLU A 67 -3.47 -5.80 -14.97
N PHE A 68 -4.47 -5.39 -15.74
CA PHE A 68 -5.40 -4.31 -15.39
C PHE A 68 -6.01 -4.44 -13.99
N GLY A 69 -6.27 -5.67 -13.53
CA GLY A 69 -6.81 -5.92 -12.19
C GLY A 69 -5.92 -5.37 -11.07
N HIS A 70 -4.60 -5.50 -11.21
CA HIS A 70 -3.65 -5.00 -10.21
C HIS A 70 -3.63 -3.47 -10.16
N ASN A 71 -3.70 -2.83 -11.33
CA ASN A 71 -3.70 -1.37 -11.44
C ASN A 71 -5.00 -0.76 -10.90
N PHE A 72 -6.15 -1.40 -11.15
CA PHE A 72 -7.42 -0.97 -10.55
C PHE A 72 -7.41 -1.10 -9.03
N LEU A 73 -6.77 -2.13 -8.48
CA LEU A 73 -6.61 -2.27 -7.03
C LEU A 73 -5.70 -1.20 -6.43
N TYR A 74 -4.64 -0.76 -7.13
CA TYR A 74 -3.84 0.39 -6.69
C TYR A 74 -4.66 1.68 -6.63
N ILE A 75 -5.51 1.94 -7.62
CA ILE A 75 -6.42 3.10 -7.61
C ILE A 75 -7.41 3.00 -6.45
N GLY A 76 -7.99 1.82 -6.22
CA GLY A 76 -8.90 1.59 -5.09
C GLY A 76 -8.23 1.80 -3.73
N CYS A 77 -6.99 1.33 -3.56
CA CYS A 77 -6.22 1.55 -2.34
C CYS A 77 -5.94 3.04 -2.11
N ALA A 78 -5.55 3.77 -3.14
CA ALA A 78 -5.31 5.21 -3.02
C ALA A 78 -6.58 6.01 -2.72
N LEU A 79 -7.74 5.58 -3.22
CA LEU A 79 -9.02 6.15 -2.80
C LEU A 79 -9.24 5.97 -1.29
N ILE A 80 -8.96 4.77 -0.76
CA ILE A 80 -9.10 4.51 0.68
C ILE A 80 -8.05 5.30 1.49
N GLU A 81 -6.81 5.45 0.99
CA GLU A 81 -5.79 6.34 1.61
C GLU A 81 -6.30 7.77 1.69
N ALA A 82 -6.79 8.32 0.56
CA ALA A 82 -7.32 9.67 0.51
C ALA A 82 -8.50 9.87 1.47
N VAL A 83 -9.43 8.92 1.53
CA VAL A 83 -10.57 8.97 2.47
C VAL A 83 -10.09 8.87 3.92
N THR A 84 -9.07 8.06 4.20
CA THR A 84 -8.46 8.00 5.54
C THR A 84 -7.88 9.36 5.89
N PHE A 85 -7.07 9.95 5.00
CA PHE A 85 -6.42 11.25 5.19
C PHE A 85 -7.41 12.40 5.38
N ALA A 86 -8.56 12.34 4.71
CA ALA A 86 -9.66 13.29 4.91
C ALA A 86 -10.29 13.23 6.30
N GLN A 87 -10.12 12.13 7.05
CA GLN A 87 -10.72 11.92 8.37
C GLN A 87 -9.74 12.19 9.53
N LEU A 88 -8.68 12.97 9.29
CA LEU A 88 -7.62 13.28 10.26
C LEU A 88 -8.13 13.88 11.59
N SER A 89 -9.31 14.53 11.56
CA SER A 89 -9.95 15.11 12.75
C SER A 89 -10.80 14.13 13.56
N LYS A 90 -11.07 12.93 13.05
CA LYS A 90 -11.95 11.92 13.66
C LYS A 90 -11.20 10.60 13.86
N PRO A 91 -10.62 10.35 15.05
CA PRO A 91 -9.76 9.20 15.28
C PRO A 91 -10.44 7.85 15.04
N SER A 92 -11.72 7.68 15.41
CA SER A 92 -12.46 6.44 15.16
C SER A 92 -12.58 6.12 13.67
N ASN A 93 -12.87 7.13 12.84
CA ASN A 93 -12.96 6.98 11.39
C ASN A 93 -11.58 6.73 10.77
N TRP A 94 -10.53 7.38 11.28
CA TRP A 94 -9.16 7.15 10.83
C TRP A 94 -8.75 5.68 10.97
N PHE A 95 -8.99 5.08 12.14
CA PHE A 95 -8.71 3.67 12.38
C PHE A 95 -9.64 2.74 11.61
N GLY A 96 -10.92 3.10 11.45
CA GLY A 96 -11.88 2.33 10.65
C GLY A 96 -11.49 2.26 9.17
N PHE A 97 -11.19 3.39 8.53
CA PHE A 97 -10.73 3.41 7.15
C PHE A 97 -9.31 2.84 6.99
N GLY A 98 -8.45 3.00 8.00
CA GLY A 98 -7.15 2.31 8.07
C GLY A 98 -7.30 0.78 8.04
N ALA A 99 -8.28 0.21 8.77
CA ALA A 99 -8.57 -1.22 8.71
C ALA A 99 -9.04 -1.65 7.30
N VAL A 100 -9.89 -0.85 6.65
CA VAL A 100 -10.33 -1.09 5.26
C VAL A 100 -9.15 -1.03 4.29
N PHE A 101 -8.23 -0.07 4.49
CA PHE A 101 -7.01 0.05 3.69
C PHE A 101 -6.13 -1.20 3.83
N ILE A 102 -5.93 -1.67 5.05
CA ILE A 102 -5.16 -2.89 5.31
C ILE A 102 -5.83 -4.11 4.69
N ALA A 103 -7.17 -4.21 4.75
CA ALA A 103 -7.92 -5.29 4.11
C ALA A 103 -7.76 -5.27 2.58
N ALA A 104 -7.81 -4.08 1.97
CA ALA A 104 -7.56 -3.91 0.53
C ALA A 104 -6.11 -4.27 0.17
N GLY A 105 -5.14 -3.86 0.98
CA GLY A 105 -3.74 -4.28 0.88
C GLY A 105 -3.58 -5.80 1.00
N TRP A 106 -4.34 -6.44 1.89
CA TRP A 106 -4.32 -7.90 2.05
C TRP A 106 -4.79 -8.62 0.79
N MET A 107 -5.82 -8.08 0.12
CA MET A 107 -6.30 -8.57 -1.17
C MET A 107 -5.22 -8.42 -2.26
N LEU A 108 -4.54 -7.26 -2.32
CA LEU A 108 -3.40 -7.04 -3.23
C LEU A 108 -2.29 -8.07 -3.03
N PHE A 109 -1.89 -8.32 -1.79
CA PHE A 109 -0.86 -9.33 -1.50
C PHE A 109 -1.28 -10.75 -1.89
N PHE A 110 -2.57 -11.07 -1.81
CA PHE A 110 -3.07 -12.37 -2.27
C PHE A 110 -3.00 -12.49 -3.80
N TYR A 111 -3.32 -11.41 -4.53
CA TYR A 111 -3.13 -11.34 -5.98
C TYR A 111 -1.64 -11.45 -6.36
N ASP A 112 -0.74 -10.76 -5.64
CA ASP A 112 0.70 -10.86 -5.85
C ASP A 112 1.22 -12.30 -5.73
N LEU A 113 0.74 -13.05 -4.74
CA LEU A 113 1.17 -14.43 -4.54
C LEU A 113 0.73 -15.34 -5.68
N ARG A 114 -0.46 -15.13 -6.26
CA ARG A 114 -0.89 -15.86 -7.46
C ARG A 114 0.03 -15.55 -8.64
N LEU A 115 0.39 -14.28 -8.80
CA LEU A 115 1.23 -13.82 -9.89
C LEU A 115 2.67 -14.37 -9.79
N ILE A 116 3.24 -14.40 -8.59
CA ILE A 116 4.58 -14.97 -8.35
C ILE A 116 4.59 -16.48 -8.57
N HIS A 117 3.54 -17.20 -8.14
CA HIS A 117 3.45 -18.65 -8.37
C HIS A 117 3.28 -18.99 -9.86
N ALA A 118 2.52 -18.19 -10.61
CA ALA A 118 2.41 -18.35 -12.06
C ALA A 118 3.77 -18.14 -12.73
N ARG A 119 4.54 -17.13 -12.31
CA ARG A 119 5.84 -16.78 -12.90
C ARG A 119 7.00 -17.69 -12.46
N GLN A 120 6.92 -18.29 -11.28
CA GLN A 120 7.86 -19.35 -10.87
C GLN A 120 7.79 -20.58 -11.78
N ARG A 121 6.60 -20.88 -12.33
CA ARG A 121 6.44 -22.00 -13.29
C ARG A 121 7.06 -21.70 -14.66
N ASP A 122 7.15 -20.43 -15.04
CA ASP A 122 7.73 -19.98 -16.32
C ASP A 122 9.23 -19.62 -16.25
N SER A 123 9.86 -19.66 -15.07
CA SER A 123 11.25 -19.19 -14.88
C SER A 123 12.30 -20.29 -15.11
N VAL A 124 13.15 -20.10 -16.13
CA VAL A 124 14.16 -21.09 -16.60
C VAL A 124 15.54 -20.96 -15.89
N GLY A 125 15.69 -20.10 -14.87
CA GLY A 125 17.01 -19.79 -14.27
C GLY A 125 17.09 -19.92 -12.74
N GLU A 126 18.13 -20.59 -12.23
CA GLU A 126 18.35 -20.81 -10.79
C GLU A 126 18.44 -19.52 -9.96
N ALA A 127 19.04 -18.46 -10.52
CA ALA A 127 19.16 -17.16 -9.84
C ALA A 127 17.80 -16.47 -9.67
N ALA A 128 16.91 -16.58 -10.66
CA ALA A 128 15.55 -16.05 -10.59
C ALA A 128 14.73 -16.81 -9.54
N ASN A 129 14.86 -18.14 -9.48
CA ASN A 129 14.16 -18.96 -8.48
C ASN A 129 14.58 -18.63 -7.04
N ARG A 130 15.87 -18.33 -6.79
CA ARG A 130 16.33 -17.89 -5.46
C ARG A 130 15.79 -16.51 -5.07
N LEU A 131 15.67 -15.59 -6.03
CA LEU A 131 15.07 -14.27 -5.80
C LEU A 131 13.57 -14.40 -5.47
N TYR A 132 12.82 -15.16 -6.27
CA TYR A 132 11.38 -15.40 -6.03
C TYR A 132 11.12 -16.10 -4.70
N ALA A 133 11.93 -17.08 -4.31
CA ALA A 133 11.79 -17.76 -3.02
C ALA A 133 11.97 -16.79 -1.83
N ARG A 134 12.88 -15.81 -1.96
CA ARG A 134 13.13 -14.80 -0.92
C ARG A 134 11.98 -13.81 -0.83
N VAL A 135 11.49 -13.32 -1.97
CA VAL A 135 10.31 -12.43 -2.05
C VAL A 135 9.07 -13.13 -1.51
N GLN A 136 8.87 -14.41 -1.82
CA GLN A 136 7.74 -15.21 -1.36
C GLN A 136 7.79 -15.49 0.15
N ARG A 137 8.98 -15.64 0.74
CA ARG A 137 9.13 -15.76 2.20
C ARG A 137 8.79 -14.44 2.90
N ASP A 138 9.27 -13.33 2.34
CA ASP A 138 9.03 -11.99 2.89
C ASP A 138 7.55 -11.58 2.77
N GLN A 139 6.90 -11.90 1.64
CA GLN A 139 5.47 -11.71 1.47
C GLN A 139 4.64 -12.60 2.41
N ARG A 140 5.04 -13.85 2.66
CA ARG A 140 4.30 -14.72 3.60
C ARG A 140 4.33 -14.19 5.03
N ILE A 141 5.46 -13.67 5.49
CA ILE A 141 5.55 -13.08 6.84
C ILE A 141 4.70 -11.80 6.92
N ASN A 142 4.78 -10.96 5.90
CA ASN A 142 3.94 -9.76 5.81
C ASN A 142 2.44 -10.10 5.77
N LEU A 143 2.06 -11.12 5.00
CA LEU A 143 0.67 -11.58 4.84
C LEU A 143 0.12 -12.26 6.10
N ALA A 144 0.92 -13.11 6.75
CA ALA A 144 0.45 -13.96 7.84
C ALA A 144 0.52 -13.28 9.22
N LEU A 145 1.42 -12.33 9.41
CA LEU A 145 1.68 -11.76 10.74
C LEU A 145 1.44 -10.25 10.79
N LEU A 146 2.06 -9.49 9.88
CA LEU A 146 2.05 -8.03 9.96
C LEU A 146 0.70 -7.44 9.56
N LEU A 147 0.16 -7.81 8.40
CA LEU A 147 -1.14 -7.30 7.94
C LEU A 147 -2.30 -7.63 8.88
N PRO A 148 -2.51 -8.89 9.33
CA PRO A 148 -3.58 -9.20 10.29
C PRO A 148 -3.33 -8.56 11.67
N GLY A 149 -2.08 -8.45 12.12
CA GLY A 149 -1.76 -7.78 13.37
C GLY A 149 -2.10 -6.28 13.35
N VAL A 150 -1.73 -5.59 12.27
CA VAL A 150 -2.04 -4.16 12.11
C VAL A 150 -3.53 -3.95 11.83
N PHE A 151 -4.21 -4.88 11.15
CA PHE A 151 -5.66 -4.86 10.97
C PHE A 151 -6.40 -4.95 12.30
N VAL A 152 -6.07 -5.94 13.13
CA VAL A 152 -6.69 -6.13 14.45
C VAL A 152 -6.40 -4.93 15.35
N LEU A 153 -5.17 -4.40 15.32
CA LEU A 153 -4.82 -3.20 16.07
C LEU A 153 -5.65 -1.98 15.62
N ASN A 154 -5.81 -1.75 14.31
CA ASN A 154 -6.67 -0.69 13.81
C ASN A 154 -8.13 -0.91 14.19
N LEU A 155 -8.63 -2.14 14.11
CA LEU A 155 -10.01 -2.46 14.49
C LEU A 155 -10.26 -2.22 16.00
N LEU A 156 -9.31 -2.62 16.85
CA LEU A 156 -9.36 -2.41 18.30
C LEU A 156 -9.26 -0.93 18.67
N CYS A 157 -8.48 -0.13 17.93
CA CYS A 157 -8.41 1.32 18.14
C CYS A 157 -9.61 2.09 17.55
N ALA A 158 -10.41 1.44 16.70
CA ALA A 158 -11.62 2.03 16.11
C ALA A 158 -12.88 1.87 16.99
N ILE A 159 -12.88 0.91 17.91
CA ILE A 159 -13.98 0.59 18.86
C ILE A 159 -13.76 1.33 20.18
#